data_AF-A0A972X015-F1
#
_entry.id   AF-A0A972X015-F1
#
_cell.length_a   1.000
_cell.length_b   1.000
_cell.length_c   1.000
_cell.angle_alpha   90.00
_cell.angle_beta   90.00
_cell.angle_gamma   90.00
#
_symmetry.space_group_name_H-M   'P 1'
#
loop_
_entity.id
_entity.type
_entity.pdbx_description
1 polymer ?
#
loop_
_entity_poly.entity_id
_entity_poly.type
_entity_poly.pdbx_seq_one_letter_code
_entity_poly.pdbx_strand_id
1 'polypeptide(L)'
;MSVPLFVAQEIGRTLVDENKWMPTVTIDVSQSPAIADLARVHAVEGIGDVSTHAIRQDDSVVLGVQLTSPVRAMFAVAFSYAQHREFLKDVAEAGALIFATTDVENAHEDQPLWLSVDIDGGALLETLRN
;
A
#
# COMPACT_ATOMS: atom_id res chain seq x y z
N MET A 1 19.86 3.82 7.25
CA MET A 1 18.77 4.47 6.49
C MET A 1 17.47 4.23 7.25
N SER A 2 16.68 5.26 7.51
CA SER A 2 15.34 5.12 8.09
C SER A 2 14.37 4.64 7.02
N VAL A 3 13.45 3.75 7.39
CA VAL A 3 12.36 3.31 6.51
C VAL A 3 11.29 4.40 6.52
N PRO A 4 10.87 4.94 5.36
CA PRO A 4 9.74 5.87 5.29
C PRO A 4 8.48 5.23 5.87
N LEU A 5 7.82 5.94 6.78
CA LEU A 5 6.55 5.53 7.36
C LEU A 5 5.47 6.52 6.93
N PHE A 6 4.43 6.01 6.29
CA PHE A 6 3.26 6.78 5.90
C PHE A 6 2.08 6.44 6.83
N VAL A 7 1.17 7.38 7.00
CA VAL A 7 -0.11 7.14 7.67
C VAL A 7 -1.17 6.99 6.59
N ALA A 8 -2.02 5.97 6.70
CA ALA A 8 -3.18 5.80 5.83
C ALA A 8 -4.10 7.02 5.97
N GLN A 9 -4.27 7.80 4.89
CA GLN A 9 -5.09 9.01 4.91
C GLN A 9 -6.55 8.71 4.56
N GLU A 10 -6.75 7.96 3.47
CA GLU A 10 -8.06 7.52 3.02
C GLU A 10 -8.00 6.04 2.66
N ILE A 11 -9.12 5.34 2.86
CA ILE A 11 -9.30 3.94 2.47
C ILE A 11 -10.55 3.81 1.60
N GLY A 12 -10.51 2.88 0.66
CA GLY A 12 -11.64 2.67 -0.24
C GLY A 12 -11.45 1.45 -1.12
N ARG A 13 -12.11 1.46 -2.27
CA ARG A 13 -11.93 0.44 -3.30
C ARG A 13 -11.77 1.11 -4.65
N THR A 14 -10.88 0.56 -5.46
CA THR A 14 -10.62 0.99 -6.83
C THR A 14 -11.05 -0.11 -7.79
N LEU A 15 -11.79 0.25 -8.83
CA LEU A 15 -12.13 -0.65 -9.94
C LEU A 15 -10.90 -0.82 -10.83
N VAL A 16 -10.32 -2.02 -10.88
CA VAL A 16 -9.13 -2.33 -11.70
C VAL A 16 -9.45 -3.09 -12.99
N ASP A 17 -10.64 -3.69 -13.05
CA ASP A 17 -11.19 -4.41 -14.20
C ASP A 17 -12.72 -4.38 -14.10
N GLU A 18 -13.45 -4.73 -15.16
CA GLU A 18 -14.90 -4.51 -15.32
C GLU A 18 -15.75 -4.92 -14.09
N ASN A 19 -15.33 -5.96 -13.36
CA ASN A 19 -16.00 -6.42 -12.14
C ASN A 19 -15.05 -6.66 -10.95
N LYS A 20 -13.81 -6.17 -11.01
CA LYS A 20 -12.81 -6.39 -9.95
C LYS A 20 -12.56 -5.11 -9.18
N TRP A 21 -13.07 -5.06 -7.96
CA TRP A 21 -12.78 -4.01 -6.99
C TRP A 21 -11.65 -4.46 -6.07
N MET A 22 -10.61 -3.66 -5.98
CA MET A 22 -9.47 -3.90 -5.11
C MET A 22 -9.46 -2.89 -3.97
N PRO A 23 -9.08 -3.29 -2.75
CA PRO A 23 -8.93 -2.36 -1.65
C PRO A 23 -7.78 -1.38 -1.96
N THR A 24 -8.01 -0.12 -1.63
CA THR A 24 -7.11 0.99 -1.94
C THR A 24 -6.86 1.84 -0.70
N VAL A 25 -5.61 2.26 -0.51
CA VAL A 25 -5.21 3.23 0.51
C VAL A 25 -4.49 4.41 -0.14
N THR A 26 -4.82 5.62 0.31
CA THR A 26 -4.12 6.85 -0.07
C THR A 26 -3.02 7.16 0.95
N ILE A 27 -1.82 7.44 0.45
CA ILE A 27 -0.67 7.87 1.26
C ILE A 27 -0.05 9.14 0.68
N ASP A 28 0.35 10.06 1.55
CA ASP A 28 1.07 11.28 1.18
C ASP A 28 2.57 10.98 1.02
N VAL A 29 3.04 11.05 -0.22
CA VAL A 29 4.43 10.76 -0.60
C VAL A 29 5.22 12.03 -0.92
N SER A 30 4.68 13.22 -0.64
CA SER A 30 5.33 14.52 -0.96
C SER A 30 6.75 14.65 -0.40
N GLN A 31 7.00 14.04 0.76
CA GLN A 31 8.32 14.03 1.41
C GLN A 31 9.19 12.82 1.02
N SER A 32 8.76 12.01 0.04
CA SER A 32 9.44 10.78 -0.39
C SER A 32 9.39 10.61 -1.91
N PRO A 33 10.20 11.40 -2.67
CA PRO A 33 10.23 11.32 -4.12
C PRO A 33 10.52 9.92 -4.67
N ALA A 34 11.36 9.15 -3.96
CA ALA A 34 11.68 7.77 -4.33
C ALA A 34 10.45 6.83 -4.28
N ILE A 35 9.50 7.09 -3.38
CA ILE A 35 8.26 6.31 -3.28
C ILE A 35 7.22 6.82 -4.29
N ALA A 36 7.14 8.14 -4.47
CA ALA A 36 6.28 8.75 -5.49
C ALA A 36 6.58 8.22 -6.90
N ASP A 37 7.86 7.96 -7.20
CA ASP A 37 8.27 7.45 -8.50
C ASP A 37 8.06 5.93 -8.68
N LEU A 38 7.78 5.16 -7.60
CA LEU A 38 7.64 3.70 -7.69
C LEU A 38 6.51 3.27 -8.62
N ALA A 39 5.38 3.97 -8.57
CA ALA A 39 4.25 3.63 -9.41
C ALA A 39 4.56 3.89 -10.91
N ARG A 40 5.39 4.90 -11.22
CA ARG A 40 5.91 5.14 -12.58
C ARG A 40 6.83 4.00 -13.02
N VAL A 41 7.78 3.59 -12.17
CA VAL A 41 8.72 2.52 -12.53
C VAL A 41 8.00 1.18 -12.68
N HIS A 42 7.03 0.89 -11.81
CA HIS A 42 6.21 -0.33 -11.88
C HIS A 42 5.37 -0.41 -13.16
N ALA A 43 4.82 0.72 -13.62
CA ALA A 43 4.06 0.79 -14.87
C ALA A 43 4.92 0.51 -16.12
N VAL A 44 6.25 0.71 -16.05
CA VAL A 44 7.19 0.53 -17.16
C VAL A 44 7.87 -0.84 -17.12
N GLU A 45 8.29 -1.31 -15.94
CA GLU A 45 9.15 -2.49 -15.79
C GLU A 45 8.42 -3.77 -15.32
N GLY A 46 7.14 -3.66 -14.95
CA GLY A 46 6.28 -4.80 -14.61
C GLY A 46 6.23 -5.18 -13.12
N ILE A 47 5.47 -6.23 -12.82
CA ILE A 47 5.29 -6.77 -11.47
C ILE A 47 6.58 -7.47 -11.05
N GLY A 48 7.24 -6.95 -10.03
CA GLY A 48 8.43 -7.59 -9.48
C GLY A 48 8.19 -8.20 -8.11
N ASP A 49 9.29 -8.59 -7.46
CA ASP A 49 9.27 -9.29 -6.18
C ASP A 49 8.88 -8.33 -5.05
N VAL A 50 7.65 -8.47 -4.56
CA VAL A 50 7.15 -7.73 -3.40
C VAL A 50 7.00 -8.67 -2.22
N SER A 51 7.47 -8.24 -1.06
CA SER A 51 7.30 -8.92 0.21
C SER A 51 6.65 -7.98 1.21
N THR A 52 5.66 -8.50 1.93
CA THR A 52 4.89 -7.71 2.91
C THR A 52 5.02 -8.32 4.28
N HIS A 53 5.12 -7.46 5.29
CA HIS A 53 5.14 -7.89 6.68
C HIS A 53 4.25 -6.95 7.50
N ALA A 54 3.39 -7.50 8.35
CA ALA A 54 2.51 -6.71 9.18
C ALA A 54 2.80 -6.95 10.67
N ILE A 55 2.90 -5.88 11.43
CA ILE A 55 2.93 -5.92 12.89
C ILE A 55 1.76 -5.14 13.46
N ARG A 56 1.22 -5.58 14.58
CA ARG A 56 0.19 -4.87 15.33
C ARG A 56 0.71 -4.58 16.73
N GLN A 57 0.54 -3.33 17.17
CA GLN A 57 0.84 -2.89 18.52
C GLN A 57 -0.26 -1.91 18.96
N ASP A 58 -0.99 -2.27 20.01
CA ASP A 58 -2.15 -1.51 20.51
C ASP A 58 -3.17 -1.23 19.39
N ASP A 59 -3.42 0.06 19.09
CA ASP A 59 -4.30 0.52 18.01
C ASP A 59 -3.56 0.72 16.67
N SER A 60 -2.27 0.40 16.57
CA SER A 60 -1.51 0.60 15.33
C SER A 60 -1.26 -0.73 14.63
N VAL A 61 -1.63 -0.82 13.36
CA VAL A 61 -1.17 -1.87 12.44
C VAL A 61 -0.20 -1.25 11.45
N VAL A 62 1.03 -1.74 11.41
CA VAL A 62 2.05 -1.28 10.48
C VAL A 62 2.28 -2.36 9.44
N LEU A 63 1.98 -2.05 8.19
CA LEU A 63 2.26 -2.89 7.03
C LEU A 63 3.54 -2.40 6.36
N GLY A 64 4.62 -3.15 6.52
CA GLY A 64 5.86 -2.97 5.78
C GLY A 64 5.76 -3.60 4.38
N VAL A 65 6.23 -2.86 3.39
CA VAL A 65 6.32 -3.27 1.98
C VAL A 65 7.78 -3.19 1.56
N GLN A 66 8.29 -4.28 1.00
CA GLN A 66 9.63 -4.36 0.44
C GLN A 66 9.53 -4.80 -1.01
N LEU A 67 10.11 -4.02 -1.92
CA LEU A 67 10.29 -4.36 -3.32
C LEU A 67 11.77 -4.65 -3.56
N THR A 68 12.09 -5.75 -4.25
CA THR A 68 13.49 -6.13 -4.52
C THR A 68 13.84 -6.19 -6.00
N SER A 69 12.84 -6.32 -6.86
CA SER A 69 12.93 -6.29 -8.32
C SER A 69 11.66 -5.60 -8.85
N PRO A 70 11.71 -4.90 -9.99
CA PRO A 70 12.93 -4.42 -10.65
C PRO A 70 13.58 -3.25 -9.88
N VAL A 71 12.84 -2.63 -8.95
CA VAL A 71 13.33 -1.56 -8.05
C VAL A 71 13.52 -2.10 -6.64
N ARG A 72 14.62 -1.69 -5.99
CA ARG A 72 14.80 -1.88 -4.55
C ARG A 72 14.25 -0.70 -3.77
N ALA A 73 13.12 -0.91 -3.10
CA ALA A 73 12.53 0.09 -2.22
C ALA A 73 11.90 -0.58 -1.00
N MET A 74 11.78 0.18 0.08
CA MET A 74 11.10 -0.28 1.28
C MET A 74 10.41 0.91 1.93
N PHE A 75 9.15 0.72 2.31
CA PHE A 75 8.36 1.68 3.06
C PHE A 75 7.37 0.96 3.96
N ALA A 76 6.75 1.67 4.88
CA ALA A 76 5.70 1.14 5.73
C ALA A 76 4.49 2.05 5.74
N VAL A 77 3.30 1.48 5.95
CA VAL A 77 2.06 2.22 6.13
C VAL A 77 1.42 1.84 7.46
N ALA A 78 1.14 2.85 8.27
CA ALA A 78 0.45 2.73 9.53
C ALA A 78 -1.06 2.94 9.35
N PHE A 79 -1.84 2.03 9.93
CA PHE A 79 -3.29 2.04 9.99
C PHE A 79 -3.73 2.05 11.46
N SER A 80 -4.79 2.81 11.78
CA SER A 80 -5.52 2.62 13.05
C SER A 80 -6.31 1.32 13.00
N TYR A 81 -6.10 0.42 13.95
CA TYR A 81 -6.77 -0.86 14.04
C TYR A 81 -8.28 -0.66 14.30
N ALA A 82 -8.64 0.18 15.28
CA ALA A 82 -10.03 0.45 15.63
C ALA A 82 -10.83 0.96 14.44
N GLN A 83 -10.21 1.80 13.60
CA GLN A 83 -10.85 2.43 12.44
C GLN A 83 -10.80 1.55 11.19
N HIS A 84 -9.70 0.83 10.95
CA HIS A 84 -9.43 0.19 9.66
C HIS A 84 -9.47 -1.35 9.70
N ARG A 85 -9.80 -1.99 10.83
CA ARG A 85 -9.79 -3.47 10.93
C ARG A 85 -10.59 -4.19 9.83
N GLU A 86 -11.76 -3.69 9.44
CA GLU A 86 -12.59 -4.36 8.42
C GLU A 86 -11.97 -4.18 7.04
N PHE A 87 -11.44 -2.99 6.76
CA PHE A 87 -10.64 -2.76 5.55
C PHE A 87 -9.40 -3.64 5.49
N LEU A 88 -8.68 -3.83 6.60
CA LEU A 88 -7.50 -4.70 6.63
C LEU A 88 -7.86 -6.19 6.45
N LYS A 89 -9.06 -6.62 6.85
CA LYS A 89 -9.60 -7.94 6.50
C LYS A 89 -9.90 -8.03 5.00
N ASP A 90 -10.54 -7.01 4.43
CA ASP A 90 -10.79 -6.95 2.98
C ASP A 90 -9.47 -7.03 2.19
N VAL A 91 -8.42 -6.37 2.66
CA VAL A 91 -7.06 -6.44 2.10
C VAL A 91 -6.51 -7.87 2.16
N ALA A 92 -6.64 -8.53 3.31
CA ALA A 92 -6.19 -9.90 3.46
C ALA A 92 -6.96 -10.88 2.55
N GLU A 93 -8.28 -10.69 2.41
CA GLU A 93 -9.13 -11.52 1.55
C GLU A 93 -8.84 -11.28 0.06
N ALA A 94 -8.58 -10.04 -0.34
CA ALA A 94 -8.22 -9.68 -1.71
C ALA A 94 -6.82 -10.20 -2.10
N GLY A 95 -5.94 -10.42 -1.12
CA GLY A 95 -4.56 -10.84 -1.33
C GLY A 95 -3.68 -9.78 -2.01
N ALA A 96 -4.17 -8.54 -2.12
CA ALA A 96 -3.43 -7.41 -2.66
C ALA A 96 -4.03 -6.08 -2.18
N LEU A 97 -3.21 -5.04 -2.16
CA LEU A 97 -3.56 -3.68 -1.77
C LEU A 97 -3.04 -2.69 -2.82
N ILE A 98 -3.89 -1.75 -3.22
CA ILE A 98 -3.51 -0.65 -4.09
C ILE A 98 -3.11 0.55 -3.23
N PHE A 99 -1.92 1.08 -3.49
CA PHE A 99 -1.47 2.35 -2.94
C PHE A 99 -1.70 3.46 -3.97
N ALA A 100 -2.60 4.39 -3.64
CA ALA A 100 -2.74 5.66 -4.34
C ALA A 100 -1.71 6.64 -3.77
N THR A 101 -0.61 6.84 -4.49
CA THR A 101 0.43 7.81 -4.11
C THR A 101 0.03 9.18 -4.64
N THR A 102 -0.45 10.06 -3.76
CA THR A 102 -0.78 11.43 -4.16
C THR A 102 0.45 12.32 -4.04
N ASP A 103 0.90 12.86 -5.16
CA ASP A 103 1.70 14.08 -5.20
C ASP A 103 0.76 15.24 -5.54
N VAL A 104 0.47 16.07 -4.54
CA VAL A 104 -0.54 17.13 -4.62
C VAL A 104 -0.20 18.15 -5.70
N GLU A 105 1.08 18.31 -6.05
CA GLU A 105 1.52 19.28 -7.05
C GLU A 105 1.22 18.83 -8.50
N ASN A 106 0.99 17.52 -8.73
CA ASN A 106 0.84 16.94 -10.08
C ASN A 106 -0.47 16.16 -10.30
N ALA A 107 -1.28 15.95 -9.25
CA ALA A 107 -2.50 15.13 -9.29
C ALA A 107 -3.62 15.62 -10.24
N HIS A 108 -3.53 16.87 -10.74
CA HIS A 108 -4.51 17.42 -11.68
C HIS A 108 -4.14 17.20 -13.16
N GLU A 109 -2.90 16.82 -13.47
CA GLU A 109 -2.43 16.60 -14.85
C GLU A 109 -2.32 15.11 -15.21
N ASP A 110 -2.01 14.25 -14.22
CA ASP A 110 -1.87 12.81 -14.41
C ASP A 110 -2.90 12.04 -13.57
N GLN A 111 -3.50 11.01 -14.16
CA GLN A 111 -4.26 10.00 -13.41
C GLN A 111 -3.39 9.50 -12.25
N PRO A 112 -3.91 9.39 -11.01
CA PRO A 112 -3.09 8.98 -9.87
C PRO A 112 -2.40 7.66 -10.19
N LEU A 113 -1.07 7.65 -10.11
CA LEU A 113 -0.30 6.44 -10.34
C LEU A 113 -0.58 5.47 -9.18
N TRP A 114 -1.05 4.28 -9.53
CA TRP A 114 -1.40 3.23 -8.57
C TRP A 114 -0.29 2.19 -8.51
N LEU A 115 0.12 1.85 -7.28
CA LEU A 115 1.02 0.73 -7.02
C LEU A 115 0.19 -0.42 -6.44
N SER A 116 0.05 -1.52 -7.18
CA SER A 116 -0.54 -2.74 -6.65
C SER A 116 0.55 -3.57 -5.97
N VAL A 117 0.27 -4.02 -4.75
CA VAL A 117 1.18 -4.85 -3.95
C VAL A 117 0.46 -6.12 -3.54
N ASP A 118 1.07 -7.26 -3.81
CA ASP A 118 0.59 -8.55 -3.32
C ASP A 118 0.75 -8.62 -1.79
N ILE A 119 -0.26 -9.17 -1.12
CA ILE A 119 -0.36 -9.26 0.33
C ILE A 119 -0.46 -10.72 0.73
N ASP A 120 0.38 -11.14 1.67
CA ASP A 120 0.14 -12.40 2.38
C ASP A 120 -1.07 -12.24 3.32
N GLY A 121 -2.24 -12.57 2.82
CA GLY A 121 -3.49 -12.45 3.56
C GLY A 121 -3.54 -13.34 4.80
N GLY A 122 -2.89 -14.52 4.76
CA GLY A 122 -2.81 -15.41 5.91
C GLY A 122 -2.04 -14.76 7.06
N ALA A 123 -0.83 -14.28 6.77
CA ALA A 123 0.01 -13.58 7.74
C ALA A 123 -0.67 -12.29 8.25
N LEU A 124 -1.34 -11.53 7.38
CA LEU A 124 -2.06 -10.33 7.80
C LEU A 124 -3.21 -10.66 8.77
N LEU A 125 -4.02 -11.67 8.47
CA LEU A 125 -5.11 -12.09 9.36
C LEU A 125 -4.59 -12.58 10.72
N GLU A 126 -3.46 -13.26 10.76
CA GLU A 126 -2.81 -13.65 12.02
C GLU A 126 -2.39 -12.41 12.83
N THR A 127 -1.75 -11.43 12.19
CA THR A 127 -1.37 -10.16 12.83
C THR A 127 -2.57 -9.40 13.38
N LEU A 128 -3.73 -9.41 12.70
CA LEU A 128 -4.92 -8.71 13.16
C LEU A 128 -5.57 -9.37 14.39
N ARG A 129 -5.35 -10.67 14.61
CA ARG A 129 -5.93 -11.43 15.74
C ARG A 129 -5.13 -11.28 17.04
N ASN A 130 -3.84 -11.03 16.93
CA ASN A 130 -2.93 -10.81 18.05
C ASN A 130 -3.09 -9.41 18.65
#